data_AF-A0AAF0AJL4-F1
#
_entry.id   AF-A0AAF0AJL4-F1
#
_cell.length_a   1.000
_cell.length_b   1.000
_cell.length_c   1.000
_cell.angle_alpha   90.00
_cell.angle_beta   90.00
_cell.angle_gamma   90.00
#
_symmetry.space_group_name_H-M   'P 1'
#
loop_
_entity.id
_entity.type
_entity.pdbx_description
1 polymer ?
#
loop_
_entity_poly.entity_id
_entity_poly.type
_entity_poly.pdbx_seq_one_letter_code
_entity_poly.pdbx_strand_id
1 'polypeptide(L)' 'MPPRLLTLFGALIIAVALWGLLRGKVIAGARGLRSNYYYKDDNPFSFYGFILIYLSLGSFLLYQSLR' A
#
# COMPACT_ATOMS: atom_id res chain seq x y z
N MET A 1 -2.87 13.83 -14.26
CA MET A 1 -2.38 14.41 -12.98
C MET A 1 -0.99 14.98 -13.19
N PRO A 2 -0.61 16.08 -12.52
CA PRO A 2 0.77 16.57 -12.52
C PRO A 2 1.75 15.44 -12.12
N PRO A 3 2.89 15.28 -12.83
CA PRO A 3 3.86 14.22 -12.52
C PRO A 3 4.28 14.19 -11.05
N ARG A 4 4.47 15.37 -10.44
CA ARG A 4 4.81 15.52 -9.02
C ARG A 4 3.77 14.90 -8.06
N LEU A 5 2.49 14.98 -8.39
CA LEU A 5 1.44 14.35 -7.57
C LEU A 5 1.48 12.83 -7.69
N LEU A 6 1.71 12.30 -8.89
CA LEU A 6 1.86 10.85 -9.10
C LEU A 6 3.07 10.32 -8.34
N THR A 7 4.19 11.04 -8.38
CA THR A 7 5.39 10.69 -7.59
C THR A 7 5.07 10.64 -6.09
N LEU A 8 4.37 11.65 -5.58
CA LEU A 8 4.02 11.74 -4.16
C LEU A 8 3.08 10.61 -3.74
N PHE A 9 2.03 10.33 -4.51
CA PHE A 9 1.12 9.22 -4.22
C PHE A 9 1.81 7.85 -4.33
N GLY A 10 2.63 7.65 -5.36
CA GLY A 10 3.39 6.42 -5.54
C GLY A 10 4.32 6.15 -4.35
N ALA A 11 5.08 7.17 -3.92
CA ALA A 11 5.95 7.09 -2.76
C ALA A 11 5.18 6.82 -1.45
N LEU A 12 4.04 7.49 -1.23
CA LEU A 12 3.20 7.26 -0.06
C LEU A 12 2.66 5.83 0.00
N ILE A 13 2.20 5.28 -1.13
CA ILE A 13 1.67 3.91 -1.18
C ILE A 13 2.77 2.89 -0.87
N ILE A 14 3.98 3.07 -1.42
CA ILE A 14 5.13 2.22 -1.09
C ILE A 14 5.48 2.34 0.40
N ALA A 15 5.48 3.56 0.95
CA ALA A 15 5.75 3.78 2.37
C ALA A 15 4.73 3.05 3.27
N VAL A 16 3.45 3.05 2.89
CA VAL A 16 2.40 2.29 3.61
C VAL A 16 2.65 0.79 3.55
N ALA A 17 3.08 0.26 2.40
CA ALA A 17 3.44 -1.16 2.27
C ALA A 17 4.63 -1.53 3.17
N LEU A 18 5.71 -0.74 3.12
CA LEU A 18 6.90 -0.96 3.95
C LEU A 18 6.57 -0.85 5.44
N TRP A 19 5.79 0.15 5.82
CA TRP A 19 5.29 0.28 7.19
C TRP A 19 4.48 -0.93 7.63
N GLY A 20 3.61 -1.45 6.75
CA GLY A 20 2.81 -2.63 7.02
C GLY A 20 3.65 -3.88 7.24
N LEU A 21 4.72 -4.07 6.46
CA LEU A 21 5.70 -5.14 6.65
C LEU A 21 6.41 -5.03 8.00
N LEU A 22 6.85 -3.83 8.40
CA LEU A 22 7.54 -3.60 9.67
C LEU A 22 6.65 -3.81 10.89
N ARG A 23 5.37 -3.43 10.80
CA ARG A 23 4.41 -3.54 11.91
C ARG A 23 3.65 -4.86 11.94
N GLY A 24 3.77 -5.69 10.90
CA GLY A 24 3.00 -6.93 10.77
C GLY A 24 1.49 -6.72 10.59
N LYS A 25 1.06 -5.51 10.16
CA LYS A 25 -0.35 -5.20 9.88
C LYS A 25 -0.51 -4.29 8.66
N VAL A 26 -1.47 -4.57 7.80
CA VAL A 26 -1.74 -3.80 6.58
C VAL A 26 -3.19 -3.37 6.53
N ILE A 27 -3.46 -2.15 6.05
CA ILE A 27 -4.82 -1.65 5.87
C ILE A 27 -5.45 -2.44 4.72
N ALA A 28 -6.57 -3.10 4.99
CA ALA A 28 -7.27 -3.95 4.05
C ALA A 28 -8.53 -3.29 3.46
N GLY A 29 -8.85 -2.09 3.92
CA GLY A 29 -10.05 -1.35 3.57
C GLY A 29 -10.59 -0.58 4.78
N ALA A 30 -11.81 -0.08 4.65
CA ALA A 30 -12.55 0.55 5.74
C ALA A 30 -13.92 -0.11 5.87
N ARG A 31 -14.34 -0.39 7.11
CA ARG A 31 -15.71 -0.77 7.43
C ARG A 31 -16.38 0.43 8.10
N GLY A 32 -17.06 1.24 7.29
CA GLY A 32 -17.57 2.55 7.73
C GLY A 32 -16.43 3.54 8.00
N LEU A 33 -16.43 4.17 9.19
CA LEU A 33 -15.38 5.10 9.62
C LEU A 33 -14.16 4.41 10.25
N ARG A 34 -14.17 3.07 10.38
CA ARG A 34 -13.06 2.31 10.99
C ARG A 34 -12.26 1.59 9.91
N SER A 35 -10.94 1.78 9.91
CA SER A 35 -10.03 1.01 9.06
C SER A 35 -10.02 -0.46 9.48
N ASN A 36 -10.11 -1.35 8.51
CA ASN A 36 -9.90 -2.78 8.72
C ASN A 36 -8.44 -3.14 8.43
N TYR A 37 -7.89 -4.07 9.19
CA TYR A 37 -6.49 -4.47 9.08
C TYR A 37 -6.38 -5.98 8.91
N TYR A 38 -5.47 -6.41 8.03
CA TYR A 38 -4.96 -7.78 8.05
C TYR A 38 -3.65 -7.81 8.82
N TYR A 39 -3.52 -8.79 9.71
CA TYR A 39 -2.30 -9.06 10.45
C TYR A 39 -1.56 -10.22 9.81
N LYS A 40 -0.23 -10.17 9.86
CA LYS A 40 0.64 -11.21 9.32
C LYS A 40 0.39 -12.57 9.96
N ASP A 41 0.14 -12.59 11.26
CA ASP A 41 0.00 -13.84 12.02
C ASP A 41 -1.40 -14.46 11.91
N ASP A 42 -2.45 -13.63 11.73
CA ASP A 42 -3.84 -14.10 11.60
C ASP A 42 -4.16 -14.62 10.20
N ASN A 43 -3.70 -13.90 9.16
CA ASN A 43 -3.95 -14.26 7.77
C ASN A 43 -2.77 -13.82 6.89
N PRO A 44 -1.67 -14.59 6.85
CA PRO A 44 -0.45 -14.22 6.15
C PRO A 44 -0.68 -14.05 4.65
N PHE A 45 -1.54 -14.87 4.04
CA PHE A 45 -1.81 -14.80 2.61
C PHE A 45 -2.45 -13.47 2.22
N SER A 46 -3.53 -13.07 2.90
CA SER A 46 -4.16 -11.78 2.64
C SER A 46 -3.26 -10.61 3.02
N PHE A 47 -2.48 -10.73 4.10
CA PHE A 47 -1.50 -9.72 4.49
C PHE A 47 -0.48 -9.46 3.37
N TYR A 48 0.26 -10.48 2.92
CA TYR A 48 1.27 -10.32 1.87
C TYR A 48 0.65 -9.98 0.51
N GLY A 49 -0.56 -10.46 0.22
CA GLY A 49 -1.31 -10.08 -0.97
C GLY A 49 -1.56 -8.56 -1.03
N PHE A 50 -2.04 -7.96 0.07
CA PHE A 50 -2.25 -6.51 0.13
C PHE A 50 -0.95 -5.72 0.07
N ILE A 51 0.12 -6.22 0.70
CA ILE A 51 1.46 -5.62 0.57
C ILE A 51 1.91 -5.60 -0.90
N LEU A 52 1.76 -6.73 -1.61
CA LEU A 52 2.12 -6.84 -3.02
C LEU A 52 1.30 -5.86 -3.88
N ILE A 53 0.00 -5.73 -3.61
CA ILE A 53 -0.88 -4.78 -4.31
C ILE A 53 -0.38 -3.35 -4.11
N TYR A 54 -0.06 -2.95 -2.87
CA TYR A 54 0.46 -1.61 -2.61
C TYR A 54 1.81 -1.37 -3.28
N LEU A 55 2.75 -2.31 -3.20
CA LEU A 55 4.03 -2.18 -3.90
C LEU A 55 3.86 -2.07 -5.41
N SER A 56 2.96 -2.87 -6.00
CA SER A 56 2.66 -2.85 -7.44
C SER A 56 2.05 -1.52 -7.88
N LEU A 57 1.02 -1.04 -7.15
CA LEU A 57 0.37 0.24 -7.46
C LEU A 57 1.31 1.43 -7.27
N GLY A 58 2.07 1.45 -6.18
CA GLY A 58 3.04 2.50 -5.92
C GLY A 58 4.12 2.55 -7.00
N SER A 59 4.69 1.40 -7.37
CA SER A 59 5.69 1.30 -8.44
C SER A 59 5.12 1.72 -9.79
N PHE A 60 3.89 1.31 -10.11
CA PHE A 60 3.21 1.71 -11.34
C PHE A 60 3.01 3.23 -11.41
N LEU A 61 2.56 3.87 -10.31
CA LEU A 61 2.38 5.33 -10.27
C LEU A 61 3.71 6.08 -10.42
N LEU A 62 4.78 5.59 -9.77
CA LEU A 62 6.12 6.15 -9.94
C LEU A 62 6.59 6.03 -11.40
N TYR A 63 6.39 4.87 -12.03
CA TYR A 63 6.72 4.66 -13.44
C TYR A 63 5.97 5.62 -14.36
N GLN A 64 4.66 5.79 -14.16
CA GLN A 64 3.86 6.75 -14.93
C GLN A 64 4.29 8.21 -14.69
N SER A 65 4.87 8.53 -13.53
CA SER A 65 5.36 9.88 -13.25
C SER A 65 6.65 10.25 -13.98
N LEU A 66 7.38 9.25 -14.48
CA LEU A 66 8.64 9.42 -15.23
C LEU A 66 8.43 9.49 -16.74
N ARG A 67 7.23 9.14 -17.22
CA ARG A 67 6.83 9.17 -18.64
C ARG A 67 6.16 10.49 -18.99
#